data_AF-A0A9D8R2J3-F1
#
_entry.id   AF-A0A9D8R2J3-F1
#
_cell.length_a   1.000
_cell.length_b   1.000
_cell.length_c   1.000
_cell.angle_alpha   90.00
_cell.angle_beta   90.00
_cell.angle_gamma   90.00
#
_symmetry.space_group_name_H-M   'P 1'
#
loop_
_entity.id
_entity.type
_entity.pdbx_description
1 polymer ?
#
loop_
_entity_poly.entity_id
_entity_poly.type
_entity_poly.pdbx_seq_one_letter_code
_entity_poly.pdbx_strand_id
1 'polypeptide(L)'
;MRESTKAAVMATRIKITAFIVSLMLAFATFMICRFAVGGEKLGFAPILTLFIGFFLSFGLFFVIIAIVTRSALTFLAGGIGLFIGTAFLMFSMIAVIPWFVTVIVLLIMAPGIFGVVYMMKAPVLALEFDNGPDSGRKTYAERKAEKEQAQKLAEAQKEAEKAEIKGEENE
;
A
#
# COMPACT_ATOMS: atom_id res chain seq x y z
N MET A 1 -13.90 0.00 27.20
CA MET A 1 -13.54 1.44 27.10
C MET A 1 -12.03 1.72 27.19
N ARG A 2 -11.27 1.17 28.16
CA ARG A 2 -9.82 1.48 28.30
C ARG A 2 -8.92 1.08 27.11
N GLU A 3 -9.27 0.04 26.35
CA GLU A 3 -8.46 -0.38 25.18
C GLU A 3 -8.61 0.56 23.98
N SER A 4 -9.81 1.08 23.71
CA SER A 4 -9.99 2.04 22.60
C SER A 4 -9.28 3.36 22.87
N THR A 5 -9.19 3.79 24.14
CA THR A 5 -8.44 4.99 24.52
C THR A 5 -6.93 4.82 24.32
N LYS A 6 -6.37 3.65 24.66
CA LYS A 6 -4.95 3.36 24.44
C LYS A 6 -4.58 3.34 22.96
N ALA A 7 -5.41 2.72 22.11
CA ALA A 7 -5.21 2.69 20.67
C ALA A 7 -5.29 4.10 20.04
N ALA A 8 -6.28 4.90 20.46
CA ALA A 8 -6.40 6.29 20.01
C ALA A 8 -5.20 7.16 20.42
N VAL A 9 -4.71 7.01 21.66
CA VAL A 9 -3.52 7.73 22.15
C VAL A 9 -2.27 7.30 21.39
N MET A 10 -2.11 6.02 21.09
CA MET A 10 -0.98 5.52 20.31
C MET A 10 -1.00 6.03 18.87
N ALA A 11 -2.18 6.07 18.23
CA ALA A 11 -2.36 6.65 16.90
C ALA A 11 -2.04 8.15 16.86
N THR A 12 -2.47 8.91 17.88
CA THR A 12 -2.14 10.34 18.00
C THR A 12 -0.64 10.56 18.19
N ARG A 13 0.04 9.74 19.00
CA ARG A 13 1.49 9.81 19.17
C ARG A 13 2.23 9.57 17.86
N ILE A 14 1.83 8.57 17.08
CA ILE A 14 2.43 8.28 15.77
C ILE A 14 2.28 9.48 14.83
N LYS A 15 1.09 10.12 14.78
CA LYS A 15 0.86 11.32 13.96
C LYS A 15 1.69 12.52 14.41
N ILE A 16 1.90 12.69 15.72
CA ILE A 16 2.75 13.77 16.25
C ILE A 16 4.22 13.50 15.94
N THR A 17 4.69 12.26 16.12
CA THR A 17 6.06 11.87 15.76
C THR A 17 6.30 12.05 14.26
N ALA A 18 5.33 11.68 13.42
CA ALA A 18 5.35 11.94 11.98
C ALA A 18 5.63 13.41 11.67
N PHE A 19 4.85 14.29 12.31
CA PHE A 19 4.91 15.73 12.13
C PHE A 19 6.26 16.31 12.57
N ILE A 20 6.79 15.84 13.70
CA ILE A 20 8.10 16.28 14.21
C ILE A 20 9.22 15.84 13.26
N VAL A 21 9.19 14.58 12.79
CA VAL A 21 10.20 14.06 11.86
C VAL A 21 10.14 14.79 10.52
N SER A 22 8.94 15.04 9.97
CA SER A 22 8.80 15.82 8.74
C SER A 22 9.28 17.26 8.91
N LEU A 23 9.06 17.87 10.07
CA LEU A 23 9.55 19.22 10.37
C LEU A 23 11.09 19.24 10.47
N MET A 24 11.70 18.24 11.10
CA MET A 24 13.16 18.10 11.15
C MET A 24 13.76 17.89 9.76
N LEU A 25 13.16 17.05 8.90
CA LEU A 25 13.60 16.87 7.52
C LEU A 25 13.46 18.16 6.70
N ALA A 26 12.35 18.89 6.85
CA ALA A 26 12.13 20.17 6.20
C ALA A 26 13.19 21.19 6.60
N PHE A 27 13.50 21.25 7.90
CA PHE A 27 14.54 22.13 8.42
C PHE A 27 15.94 21.75 7.92
N ALA A 28 16.28 20.46 7.92
CA ALA A 28 17.55 19.98 7.36
C ALA A 28 17.67 20.32 5.87
N THR A 29 16.61 20.10 5.09
CA THR A 29 16.55 20.44 3.67
C THR A 29 16.74 21.95 3.46
N PHE A 30 16.05 22.77 4.26
CA PHE A 30 16.23 24.22 4.24
C PHE A 30 17.67 24.64 4.55
N MET A 31 18.31 24.05 5.58
CA MET A 31 19.70 24.37 5.94
C MET A 31 20.66 24.01 4.81
N ILE A 32 20.49 22.84 4.18
CA ILE A 32 21.30 22.43 3.03
C ILE A 32 21.10 23.41 1.86
N CYS A 33 19.85 23.75 1.52
CA CYS A 33 19.56 24.70 0.45
C CYS A 33 20.11 26.10 0.76
N ARG A 34 19.98 26.58 2.00
CA ARG A 34 20.38 27.93 2.40
C ARG A 34 21.90 28.10 2.48
N PHE A 35 22.61 27.10 3.00
CA PHE A 35 24.05 27.16 3.30
C PHE A 35 24.93 26.44 2.29
N ALA A 36 24.51 25.31 1.73
CA ALA A 36 25.32 24.55 0.77
C ALA A 36 25.15 25.04 -0.68
N VAL A 37 23.91 25.31 -1.10
CA VAL A 37 23.62 25.82 -2.46
C VAL A 37 23.81 27.33 -2.54
N GLY A 38 23.64 28.04 -1.42
CA GLY A 38 23.59 29.48 -1.35
C GLY A 38 22.20 29.97 -1.76
N GLY A 39 21.44 30.51 -0.81
CA GLY A 39 20.05 30.92 -1.00
C GLY A 39 19.76 31.78 -2.23
N GLU A 40 20.76 32.53 -2.69
CA GLU A 40 20.69 33.42 -3.86
C GLU A 40 20.79 32.69 -5.20
N LYS A 41 21.37 31.47 -5.22
CA LYS A 41 21.52 30.65 -6.43
C LYS A 41 20.30 29.78 -6.74
N LEU A 42 19.34 29.68 -5.81
CA LEU A 42 18.15 28.83 -5.98
C LEU A 42 17.15 29.41 -6.99
N GLY A 43 17.16 30.73 -7.23
CA GLY A 43 16.21 31.36 -8.16
C GLY A 43 14.77 31.49 -7.62
N PHE A 44 14.52 31.11 -6.36
CA PHE A 44 13.25 31.25 -5.67
C PHE A 44 13.43 31.44 -4.16
N ALA A 45 12.37 31.87 -3.46
CA ALA A 45 12.47 32.23 -2.05
C ALA A 45 12.93 31.04 -1.18
N PRO A 46 13.97 31.20 -0.32
CA PRO A 46 14.45 30.11 0.52
C PRO A 46 13.38 29.51 1.43
N ILE A 47 12.42 30.32 1.87
CA ILE A 47 11.32 29.86 2.73
C ILE A 47 10.42 28.82 2.02
N LEU A 48 10.29 28.89 0.69
CA LEU A 48 9.55 27.92 -0.11
C LEU A 48 10.18 26.53 -0.04
N THR A 49 11.52 26.42 0.09
CA THR A 49 12.18 25.11 0.27
C THR A 49 11.76 24.40 1.56
N LEU A 50 11.49 25.16 2.63
CA LEU A 50 11.01 24.62 3.90
C LEU A 50 9.61 24.04 3.73
N PHE A 51 8.72 24.77 3.07
CA PHE A 51 7.37 24.28 2.77
C PHE A 51 7.40 23.06 1.85
N ILE A 52 8.21 23.07 0.78
CA ILE A 52 8.36 21.92 -0.13
C ILE A 52 8.85 20.69 0.65
N GLY A 53 9.94 20.82 1.41
CA GLY A 53 10.50 19.73 2.21
C GLY A 53 9.51 19.19 3.24
N PHE A 54 8.76 20.09 3.90
CA PHE A 54 7.73 19.71 4.87
C PHE A 54 6.60 18.93 4.21
N PHE A 55 5.97 19.47 3.18
CA PHE A 55 4.82 18.84 2.54
C PHE A 55 5.16 17.53 1.84
N LEU A 56 6.35 17.43 1.22
CA LEU A 56 6.81 16.18 0.60
C LEU A 56 7.09 15.10 1.65
N SER A 57 7.84 15.42 2.71
CA SER A 57 8.17 14.45 3.77
C SER A 57 6.93 14.05 4.58
N PHE A 58 6.09 15.02 4.96
CA PHE A 58 4.83 14.79 5.66
C PHE A 58 3.87 13.94 4.81
N GLY A 59 3.72 14.30 3.53
CA GLY A 59 2.88 13.56 2.60
C GLY A 59 3.33 12.11 2.44
N LEU A 60 4.62 11.89 2.21
CA LEU A 60 5.20 10.55 2.08
C LEU A 60 4.98 9.72 3.35
N PHE A 61 5.23 10.30 4.52
CA PHE A 61 5.09 9.58 5.79
C PHE A 61 3.63 9.17 6.05
N PHE A 62 2.67 10.05 5.77
CA PHE A 62 1.24 9.73 5.89
C PHE A 62 0.80 8.69 4.87
N VAL A 63 1.33 8.70 3.64
CA VAL A 63 1.08 7.63 2.66
C VAL A 63 1.60 6.28 3.17
N ILE A 64 2.81 6.24 3.73
CA ILE A 64 3.38 5.00 4.31
C ILE A 64 2.49 4.48 5.45
N ILE A 65 2.11 5.35 6.39
CA ILE A 65 1.19 4.97 7.47
C ILE A 65 -0.14 4.49 6.90
N ALA A 66 -0.65 5.15 5.87
CA ALA A 66 -1.93 4.79 5.28
C ALA A 66 -1.91 3.41 4.63
N ILE A 67 -0.78 3.02 4.02
CA ILE A 67 -0.57 1.66 3.48
C ILE A 67 -0.57 0.64 4.62
N VAL A 68 0.17 0.91 5.70
CA VAL A 68 0.26 0.01 6.86
C VAL A 68 -1.07 -0.14 7.59
N THR A 69 -1.79 0.96 7.78
CA THR A 69 -3.06 1.01 8.51
C THR A 69 -4.29 0.78 7.62
N ARG A 70 -4.08 0.63 6.30
CA ARG A 70 -5.14 0.58 5.27
C ARG A 70 -6.19 1.68 5.42
N SER A 71 -5.76 2.87 5.86
CA SER A 71 -6.65 3.98 6.18
C SER A 71 -6.76 4.94 5.00
N ALA A 72 -7.90 4.90 4.31
CA ALA A 72 -8.20 5.79 3.19
C ALA A 72 -8.11 7.29 3.55
N LEU A 73 -8.50 7.67 4.77
CA LEU A 73 -8.41 9.07 5.24
C LEU A 73 -6.95 9.49 5.45
N THR A 74 -6.12 8.60 5.97
CA THR A 74 -4.69 8.87 6.16
C THR A 74 -3.98 8.95 4.81
N PHE A 75 -4.41 8.13 3.83
CA PHE A 75 -3.89 8.17 2.47
C PHE A 75 -4.26 9.49 1.79
N LEU A 76 -5.51 9.92 1.92
CA LEU A 76 -5.96 11.20 1.36
C LEU A 76 -5.17 12.38 1.95
N ALA A 77 -4.98 12.41 3.27
CA ALA A 77 -4.18 13.44 3.93
C ALA A 77 -2.72 13.45 3.42
N GLY A 78 -2.12 12.27 3.28
CA GLY A 78 -0.75 12.13 2.74
C GLY A 78 -0.66 12.52 1.27
N GLY A 79 -1.64 12.12 0.45
CA GLY A 79 -1.74 12.45 -0.96
C GLY A 79 -1.91 13.95 -1.19
N ILE A 80 -2.76 14.63 -0.40
CA ILE A 80 -2.89 16.10 -0.43
C ILE A 80 -1.55 16.76 -0.06
N GLY A 81 -0.85 16.25 0.96
CA GLY A 81 0.48 16.74 1.33
C GLY A 81 1.48 16.63 0.17
N LEU A 82 1.57 15.46 -0.47
CA LEU A 82 2.42 15.25 -1.65
C LEU A 82 2.02 16.13 -2.83
N PHE A 83 0.72 16.32 -3.05
CA PHE A 83 0.21 17.18 -4.12
C PHE A 83 0.65 18.64 -3.92
N ILE A 84 0.46 19.18 -2.71
CA ILE A 84 0.89 20.54 -2.36
C ILE A 84 2.40 20.69 -2.48
N GLY A 85 3.17 19.73 -1.93
CA GLY A 85 4.64 19.75 -2.01
C GLY A 85 5.16 19.73 -3.44
N THR A 86 4.60 18.85 -4.28
CA THR A 86 4.95 18.75 -5.71
C THR A 86 4.52 19.99 -6.49
N ALA A 87 3.35 20.57 -6.17
CA ALA A 87 2.90 21.81 -6.79
C ALA A 87 3.90 22.95 -6.53
N PHE A 88 4.30 23.15 -5.26
CA PHE A 88 5.30 24.16 -4.92
C PHE A 88 6.65 23.91 -5.59
N LEU A 89 7.08 22.65 -5.66
CA LEU A 89 8.31 22.27 -6.37
C LEU A 89 8.21 22.64 -7.85
N MET A 90 7.13 22.28 -8.54
CA MET A 90 6.94 22.61 -9.95
C MET A 90 6.85 24.12 -10.20
N PHE A 91 6.18 24.87 -9.31
CA PHE A 91 6.16 26.33 -9.39
C PHE A 91 7.56 26.93 -9.26
N SER A 92 8.42 26.36 -8.39
CA SER A 92 9.81 26.81 -8.28
C SER A 92 10.64 26.54 -9.55
N MET A 93 10.20 25.60 -10.40
CA MET A 93 10.87 25.22 -11.63
C MET A 93 10.20 25.79 -12.90
N ILE A 94 9.21 26.69 -12.79
CA ILE A 94 8.45 27.19 -13.94
C ILE A 94 9.32 27.98 -14.95
N ALA A 95 10.47 28.49 -14.51
CA ALA A 95 11.45 29.13 -15.37
C ALA A 95 12.26 28.13 -16.23
N VAL A 96 12.28 26.86 -15.83
CA VAL A 96 13.04 25.77 -16.48
C VAL A 96 12.09 24.80 -17.20
N ILE A 97 10.92 24.56 -16.63
CA ILE A 97 9.91 23.63 -17.11
C ILE A 97 8.74 24.42 -17.70
N PRO A 98 8.27 24.10 -18.91
CA PRO A 98 7.11 24.76 -19.49
C PRO A 98 5.88 24.61 -18.60
N TRP A 99 5.15 25.71 -18.38
CA TRP A 99 4.01 25.77 -17.47
C TRP A 99 2.94 24.69 -17.75
N PHE A 100 2.75 24.29 -19.00
CA PHE A 100 1.77 23.26 -19.37
C PHE A 100 2.17 21.87 -18.85
N VAL A 101 3.46 21.56 -18.73
CA VAL A 101 3.95 20.30 -18.14
C VAL A 101 3.56 20.25 -16.66
N THR A 102 3.73 21.36 -15.94
CA THR A 102 3.28 21.49 -14.54
C THR A 102 1.79 21.21 -14.41
N VAL A 103 0.98 21.80 -15.28
CA VAL A 103 -0.48 21.61 -15.28
C VAL A 103 -0.85 20.15 -15.55
N ILE A 104 -0.21 19.50 -16.54
CA ILE A 104 -0.45 18.08 -16.86
C ILE A 104 -0.12 17.18 -15.67
N VAL A 105 1.02 17.38 -15.01
CA VAL A 105 1.43 16.55 -13.86
C VAL A 105 0.43 16.69 -12.71
N LEU A 106 -0.01 17.92 -12.41
CA LEU A 106 -1.01 18.16 -11.37
C LEU A 106 -2.37 17.55 -11.72
N LEU A 107 -2.79 17.65 -12.99
CA LEU A 107 -4.02 17.04 -13.50
C LEU A 107 -4.02 15.51 -13.46
N ILE A 108 -2.85 14.86 -13.52
CA ILE A 108 -2.74 13.40 -13.39
C ILE A 108 -2.68 12.99 -11.91
N MET A 109 -1.94 13.73 -11.09
CA MET A 109 -1.79 13.39 -9.66
C MET A 109 -3.10 13.52 -8.88
N ALA A 110 -3.88 14.58 -9.12
CA ALA A 110 -5.14 14.80 -8.42
C ALA A 110 -6.11 13.60 -8.53
N PRO A 111 -6.52 13.17 -9.74
CA PRO A 111 -7.38 11.99 -9.89
C PRO A 111 -6.67 10.70 -9.49
N GLY A 112 -5.34 10.60 -9.60
CA GLY A 112 -4.58 9.45 -9.11
C GLY A 112 -4.74 9.24 -7.60
N ILE A 113 -4.66 10.30 -6.81
CA ILE A 113 -4.88 10.24 -5.35
C ILE A 113 -6.30 9.77 -5.04
N PHE A 114 -7.31 10.36 -5.69
CA PHE A 114 -8.70 9.95 -5.49
C PHE A 114 -8.98 8.53 -5.98
N GLY A 115 -8.34 8.10 -7.09
CA GLY A 115 -8.44 6.75 -7.64
C GLY A 115 -7.90 5.69 -6.69
N VAL A 116 -6.74 5.94 -6.06
CA VAL A 116 -6.18 5.02 -5.04
C VAL A 116 -7.06 4.99 -3.79
N VAL A 117 -7.56 6.14 -3.33
CA VAL A 117 -8.53 6.18 -2.21
C VAL A 117 -9.79 5.39 -2.54
N TYR A 118 -10.30 5.50 -3.77
CA TYR A 118 -11.43 4.73 -4.25
C TYR A 118 -11.10 3.23 -4.27
N MET A 119 -9.93 2.81 -4.77
CA MET A 119 -9.52 1.39 -4.74
C MET A 119 -9.32 0.84 -3.30
N MET A 120 -8.88 1.67 -2.36
CA MET A 120 -8.76 1.27 -0.95
C MET A 120 -10.12 1.14 -0.24
N LYS A 121 -11.14 1.87 -0.71
CA LYS A 121 -12.51 1.79 -0.19
C LYS A 121 -13.41 0.84 -0.96
N ALA A 122 -13.10 0.61 -2.24
CA ALA A 122 -13.76 -0.40 -3.02
C ALA A 122 -13.56 -1.72 -2.27
N PRO A 123 -14.61 -2.53 -2.05
CA PRO A 123 -14.38 -3.93 -1.79
C PRO A 123 -13.48 -4.37 -2.93
N VAL A 124 -12.32 -4.92 -2.59
CA VAL A 124 -11.34 -5.43 -3.55
C VAL A 124 -12.16 -6.01 -4.68
N LEU A 125 -11.93 -5.59 -5.93
CA LEU A 125 -12.23 -6.40 -7.10
C LEU A 125 -11.40 -7.68 -6.92
N ALA A 126 -11.80 -8.49 -5.93
CA ALA A 126 -11.83 -9.89 -6.07
C ALA A 126 -12.56 -10.01 -7.39
N LEU A 127 -11.78 -10.25 -8.44
CA LEU A 127 -12.02 -11.46 -9.22
C LEU A 127 -12.36 -12.56 -8.20
N GLU A 128 -13.58 -12.52 -7.66
CA GLU A 128 -14.36 -13.70 -7.39
C GLU A 128 -14.35 -14.37 -8.77
N PHE A 129 -13.28 -15.15 -9.00
CA PHE A 129 -13.43 -16.34 -9.78
C PHE A 129 -14.64 -17.00 -9.16
N ASP A 130 -15.73 -16.88 -9.90
CA ASP A 130 -17.05 -17.38 -9.63
C ASP A 130 -16.93 -18.84 -9.20
N ASN A 131 -16.66 -19.02 -7.91
CA ASN A 131 -16.91 -20.24 -7.18
C ASN A 131 -18.25 -20.04 -6.48
N GLY A 132 -19.20 -19.38 -7.16
CA GLY A 132 -20.59 -19.46 -6.81
C GLY A 132 -20.99 -20.95 -6.75
N PRO A 133 -21.87 -21.33 -5.81
CA PRO A 133 -22.36 -22.70 -5.66
C PRO A 133 -23.04 -23.28 -6.92
N ASP A 134 -23.25 -22.47 -7.97
CA ASP A 134 -23.80 -22.88 -9.27
C ASP A 134 -22.74 -23.18 -10.35
N SER A 135 -21.43 -23.09 -10.06
CA SER A 135 -20.38 -23.34 -11.07
C SER A 135 -20.14 -24.82 -11.41
N GLY A 136 -20.87 -25.76 -10.78
CA GLY A 136 -20.68 -27.21 -10.97
C GLY A 136 -19.28 -27.71 -10.59
N ARG A 137 -18.44 -26.84 -10.00
CA ARG A 137 -17.03 -27.09 -9.77
C ARG A 137 -16.85 -27.54 -8.33
N LYS A 138 -16.56 -28.85 -8.14
CA LYS A 138 -16.34 -29.43 -6.82
C LYS A 138 -15.37 -28.59 -5.98
N THR A 139 -15.83 -28.24 -4.79
CA THR A 139 -15.12 -27.40 -3.84
C THR A 139 -13.78 -28.03 -3.47
N TYR A 140 -12.76 -27.25 -3.09
CA TYR A 140 -11.45 -27.82 -2.72
C TYR A 140 -11.55 -28.88 -1.62
N ALA A 141 -12.47 -28.68 -0.67
CA ALA A 141 -12.77 -29.66 0.39
C ALA A 141 -13.30 -30.99 -0.18
N GLU A 142 -14.20 -30.96 -1.17
CA GLU A 142 -14.75 -32.15 -1.80
C GLU A 142 -13.71 -32.89 -2.65
N ARG A 143 -12.86 -32.14 -3.38
CA ARG A 143 -11.75 -32.72 -4.15
C ARG A 143 -10.70 -33.37 -3.25
N LYS A 144 -10.50 -32.84 -2.04
CA LYS A 144 -9.61 -33.44 -1.05
C LYS A 144 -10.21 -34.72 -0.46
N ALA A 145 -11.50 -34.71 -0.14
CA ALA A 145 -12.21 -35.90 0.37
C ALA A 145 -12.26 -37.04 -0.67
N GLU A 146 -12.52 -36.74 -1.95
CA GLU A 146 -12.48 -37.76 -3.02
C GLU A 146 -11.09 -38.36 -3.20
N LYS A 147 -10.03 -37.53 -3.12
CA LYS A 147 -8.65 -38.03 -3.21
C LYS A 147 -8.26 -38.91 -2.01
N GLU A 148 -8.67 -38.54 -0.80
CA GLU A 148 -8.41 -39.35 0.39
C GLU A 148 -9.20 -40.66 0.38
N GLN A 149 -10.44 -40.66 -0.11
CA GLN A 149 -11.22 -41.90 -0.29
C GLN A 149 -10.65 -42.79 -1.40
N ALA A 150 -10.24 -42.21 -2.53
CA ALA A 150 -9.60 -42.95 -3.61
C ALA A 150 -8.24 -43.54 -3.19
N GLN A 151 -7.47 -42.82 -2.38
CA GLN A 151 -6.23 -43.35 -1.81
C GLN A 151 -6.47 -44.51 -0.84
N LYS A 152 -7.47 -44.40 0.04
CA LYS A 152 -7.83 -45.50 0.96
C LYS A 152 -8.35 -46.74 0.24
N LEU A 153 -9.12 -46.56 -0.83
CA LEU A 153 -9.58 -47.67 -1.68
C LEU A 153 -8.42 -48.30 -2.45
N ALA A 154 -7.48 -47.49 -2.96
CA ALA A 154 -6.28 -48.01 -3.64
C ALA A 154 -5.31 -48.72 -2.67
N GLU A 155 -5.21 -48.28 -1.42
CA GLU A 155 -4.43 -48.96 -0.38
C GLU A 155 -5.09 -50.28 0.04
N ALA A 156 -6.42 -50.30 0.20
CA ALA A 156 -7.16 -51.54 0.48
C ALA A 156 -7.09 -52.55 -0.67
N GLN A 157 -7.09 -52.09 -1.93
CA GLN A 157 -6.89 -52.97 -3.09
C GLN A 157 -5.46 -53.51 -3.16
N LYS A 158 -4.44 -52.72 -2.82
CA LYS A 158 -3.05 -53.19 -2.75
C LYS A 158 -2.79 -54.17 -1.60
N GLU A 159 -3.52 -54.05 -0.49
CA GLU A 159 -3.47 -55.04 0.59
C GLU A 159 -4.19 -56.35 0.21
N ALA A 160 -5.31 -56.27 -0.53
CA ALA A 160 -5.99 -57.45 -1.07
C ALA A 160 -5.13 -58.17 -2.15
N GLU A 161 -4.49 -57.42 -3.05
CA GLU A 161 -3.62 -57.98 -4.10
C GLU A 161 -2.35 -58.65 -3.50
N LYS A 162 -1.81 -58.11 -2.40
CA LYS A 162 -0.75 -58.79 -1.64
C LYS A 162 -1.21 -60.03 -0.86
N ALA A 163 -2.50 -60.14 -0.55
CA ALA A 163 -3.07 -61.30 0.12
C ALA A 163 -3.32 -62.46 -0.86
N GLU A 164 -3.73 -62.18 -2.10
CA GLU A 164 -3.91 -63.19 -3.15
C GLU A 164 -2.56 -63.80 -3.60
N ILE A 165 -1.49 -63.00 -3.74
CA ILE A 165 -0.16 -63.52 -4.13
C ILE A 165 0.44 -64.47 -3.07
N LYS A 166 0.05 -64.34 -1.79
CA LYS A 166 0.46 -65.28 -0.72
C LYS A 166 -0.43 -66.53 -0.62
N GLY A 167 -1.54 -66.58 -1.36
CA GLY A 167 -2.42 -67.76 -1.43
C GLY A 167 -1.97 -68.78 -2.47
N GLU A 168 -1.36 -68.35 -3.57
CA GLU A 168 -0.92 -69.25 -4.66
C GLU A 168 0.44 -69.94 -4.41
N GLU A 169 1.18 -69.55 -3.36
CA GLU A 169 2.47 -70.19 -3.01
C GLU A 169 2.33 -71.39 -2.06
N ASN A 170 1.11 -71.79 -1.70
CA ASN A 170 0.81 -72.89 -0.75
C ASN A 170 -0.22 -73.92 -1.25
N GLU A 171 -0.34 -74.12 -2.58
CA GLU A 171 -0.89 -75.37 -3.15
C GLU A 171 0.18 -76.20 -3.86
#